data_AF-A0A3C1TSB0-F1
#
_entry.id   AF-A0A3C1TSB0-F1
#
_cell.length_a   1.000
_cell.length_b   1.000
_cell.length_c   1.000
_cell.angle_alpha   90.00
_cell.angle_beta   90.00
_cell.angle_gamma   90.00
#
_symmetry.space_group_name_H-M   'P 1'
#
loop_
_entity.id
_entity.type
_entity.pdbx_description
1 polymer ?
#
loop_
_entity_poly.entity_id
_entity_poly.type
_entity_poly.pdbx_seq_one_letter_code
_entity_poly.pdbx_strand_id
1 'polypeptide(L)'
;RPAKSAQNYAKIWDKFGKGSPLLNISNLQLEGIKNTLLGQHDHLAFEVGMRYGNPSIPLALQSLKDKGCDKIIALPMYPQYSNTTTLSTLDEINKTLDTWDNAPELVFIDDYYQDKGYIQSLVNSVT
;
A
#
# COMPACT_ATOMS: atom_id res chain seq x y z
N ARG A 1 23.46 8.33 11.00
CA ARG A 1 22.22 8.75 10.30
C ARG A 1 20.88 8.51 11.04
N PRO A 2 20.74 7.70 12.13
CA PRO A 2 19.43 7.52 12.80
C PRO A 2 18.96 8.68 13.68
N ALA A 3 19.89 9.36 14.38
CA ALA A 3 19.51 10.35 15.40
C ALA A 3 18.84 11.62 14.83
N LYS A 4 19.33 12.12 13.68
CA LYS A 4 18.76 13.32 13.03
C LYS A 4 17.38 13.07 12.42
N SER A 5 17.13 11.88 11.87
CA SER A 5 15.81 11.54 11.34
C SER A 5 14.80 11.30 12.46
N ALA A 6 15.20 10.62 13.54
CA ALA A 6 14.34 10.40 14.72
C ALA A 6 13.85 11.71 15.36
N GLN A 7 14.72 12.73 15.49
CA GLN A 7 14.34 14.05 16.00
C GLN A 7 13.33 14.79 15.13
N ASN A 8 13.39 14.60 13.80
CA ASN A 8 12.40 15.18 12.90
C ASN A 8 11.07 14.44 12.97
N TYR A 9 11.10 13.11 13.06
CA TYR A 9 9.88 12.31 13.20
C TYR A 9 9.14 12.61 14.51
N ALA A 10 9.85 12.85 15.62
CA ALA A 10 9.25 13.21 16.91
C ALA A 10 8.40 14.50 16.87
N LYS A 11 8.63 15.41 15.91
CA LYS A 11 7.84 16.65 15.77
C LYS A 11 6.45 16.44 15.15
N ILE A 12 6.23 15.29 14.51
CA ILE A 12 5.03 14.99 13.71
C ILE A 12 4.37 13.66 14.07
N TRP A 13 5.07 12.80 14.81
CA TRP A 13 4.50 11.56 15.36
C TRP A 13 3.32 11.88 16.26
N ASP A 14 2.31 11.00 16.28
CA ASP A 14 1.11 11.07 17.12
C ASP A 14 0.14 12.24 16.86
N LYS A 15 0.48 13.20 15.98
CA LYS A 15 -0.45 14.26 15.54
C LYS A 15 -1.63 13.75 14.71
N PHE A 16 -1.46 12.60 14.06
CA PHE A 16 -2.46 11.98 13.18
C PHE A 16 -2.88 10.60 13.69
N GLY A 17 -2.72 10.34 15.00
CA GLY A 17 -2.90 9.03 15.63
C GLY A 17 -1.59 8.31 15.92
N LYS A 18 -1.65 7.22 16.69
CA LYS A 18 -0.47 6.44 17.11
C LYS A 18 0.28 5.89 15.89
N GLY A 19 1.55 6.23 15.73
CA GLY A 19 2.34 5.76 14.59
C GLY A 19 2.72 6.85 13.59
N SER A 20 3.28 6.43 12.45
CA SER A 20 3.66 7.37 11.39
C SER A 20 2.42 7.91 10.69
N PRO A 21 2.40 9.20 10.31
CA PRO A 21 1.30 9.77 9.53
C PRO A 21 1.02 8.99 8.24
N LEU A 22 2.07 8.47 7.60
CA LEU A 22 1.97 7.64 6.41
C LEU A 22 1.10 6.40 6.66
N LEU A 23 1.40 5.61 7.69
CA LEU A 23 0.65 4.40 8.00
C LEU A 23 -0.79 4.73 8.38
N ASN A 24 -1.01 5.80 9.16
CA ASN A 24 -2.35 6.18 9.58
C ASN A 24 -3.21 6.59 8.38
N ILE A 25 -2.67 7.39 7.46
CA ILE A 25 -3.37 7.80 6.23
C ILE A 25 -3.62 6.58 5.33
N SER A 26 -2.64 5.67 5.17
CA SER A 26 -2.83 4.43 4.41
C SER A 26 -3.94 3.56 4.97
N ASN A 27 -4.05 3.46 6.30
CA ASN A 27 -5.14 2.72 6.94
C ASN A 27 -6.49 3.41 6.73
N LEU A 28 -6.57 4.74 6.79
CA LEU A 28 -7.82 5.46 6.48
C LEU A 28 -8.25 5.25 5.03
N GLN A 29 -7.31 5.26 4.09
CA GLN A 29 -7.57 4.95 2.68
C GLN A 29 -8.06 3.50 2.51
N LEU A 30 -7.44 2.54 3.21
CA LEU A 30 -7.88 1.14 3.24
C LEU A 30 -9.33 0.99 3.70
N GLU A 31 -9.70 1.67 4.79
CA GLU A 31 -11.08 1.65 5.29
C GLU A 31 -12.06 2.30 4.32
N GLY A 32 -11.68 3.39 3.65
CA GLY A 32 -12.48 3.99 2.58
C GLY A 32 -12.73 3.05 1.41
N ILE A 33 -11.70 2.31 0.99
CA ILE A 33 -11.80 1.29 -0.07
C ILE A 33 -12.74 0.16 0.38
N LYS A 34 -12.54 -0.39 1.58
CA LYS A 34 -13.41 -1.42 2.15
C LYS A 34 -14.87 -0.98 2.17
N ASN A 35 -15.15 0.22 2.67
CA ASN A 35 -16.52 0.74 2.72
C ASN A 35 -17.16 0.93 1.35
N THR A 36 -16.35 1.12 0.30
CA THR A 36 -16.84 1.30 -1.07
C THR A 36 -17.08 -0.04 -1.77
N LEU A 37 -16.26 -1.05 -1.50
CA LEU A 37 -16.24 -2.31 -2.24
C LEU A 37 -16.93 -3.47 -1.51
N LEU A 38 -16.87 -3.51 -0.18
CA LEU A 38 -17.56 -4.51 0.62
C LEU A 38 -19.09 -4.29 0.56
N GLY A 39 -19.85 -5.37 0.56
CA GLY A 39 -21.30 -5.39 0.29
C GLY A 39 -21.65 -5.70 -1.16
N GLN A 40 -20.77 -5.37 -2.13
CA GLN A 40 -20.90 -5.83 -3.52
C GLN A 40 -19.90 -6.97 -3.83
N HIS A 41 -18.76 -6.98 -3.12
CA HIS A 41 -17.67 -7.92 -3.33
C HIS A 41 -17.10 -8.45 -2.00
N ASP A 42 -17.89 -9.23 -1.27
CA ASP A 42 -17.53 -9.72 0.08
C ASP A 42 -16.35 -10.71 0.11
N HIS A 43 -15.93 -11.20 -1.05
CA HIS A 43 -14.77 -12.10 -1.20
C HIS A 43 -13.42 -11.35 -1.22
N LEU A 44 -13.42 -10.02 -1.27
CA LEU A 44 -12.19 -9.24 -1.32
C LEU A 44 -11.51 -9.15 0.04
N ALA A 45 -10.21 -9.43 0.06
CA ALA A 45 -9.33 -9.16 1.20
C ALA A 45 -8.43 -7.97 0.89
N PHE A 46 -8.10 -7.19 1.92
CA PHE A 46 -7.28 -5.99 1.78
C PHE A 46 -6.19 -5.96 2.85
N GLU A 47 -4.99 -5.52 2.45
CA GLU A 47 -3.82 -5.36 3.33
C GLU A 47 -2.99 -4.15 2.91
N VAL A 48 -2.30 -3.55 3.87
CA VAL A 48 -1.26 -2.53 3.62
C VAL A 48 0.10 -3.19 3.71
N GLY A 49 0.96 -2.97 2.72
CA GLY A 49 2.35 -3.45 2.72
C GLY A 49 3.34 -2.30 2.54
N MET A 50 4.19 -2.06 3.53
CA MET A 50 5.26 -1.06 3.46
C MET A 50 6.54 -1.68 2.91
N ARG A 51 7.21 -1.01 1.97
CA ARG A 51 8.55 -1.43 1.54
C ARG A 51 9.57 -1.33 2.67
N TYR A 52 9.50 -0.25 3.43
CA TYR A 52 10.34 0.01 4.59
C TYR A 52 9.47 0.39 5.78
N GLY A 53 8.96 -0.60 6.51
CA GLY A 53 8.07 -0.37 7.65
C GLY A 53 7.31 -1.62 8.06
N ASN A 54 6.41 -1.44 9.02
CA ASN A 54 5.50 -2.48 9.50
C ASN A 54 4.06 -1.94 9.39
N PRO A 55 3.10 -2.66 8.80
CA PRO A 55 3.20 -3.96 8.12
C PRO A 55 4.13 -3.92 6.90
N SER A 56 4.96 -4.96 6.74
CA SER A 56 5.87 -5.08 5.58
C SER A 56 5.17 -5.76 4.40
N ILE A 57 5.68 -5.57 3.17
CA ILE A 57 5.17 -6.27 1.98
C ILE A 57 5.10 -7.80 2.18
N PRO A 58 6.14 -8.49 2.67
CA PRO A 58 6.06 -9.94 2.89
C PRO A 58 4.97 -10.36 3.88
N LEU A 59 4.79 -9.60 4.98
CA LEU A 59 3.75 -9.90 5.97
C LEU A 59 2.34 -9.66 5.41
N ALA A 60 2.15 -8.59 4.63
CA ALA A 60 0.88 -8.30 3.96
C ALA A 60 0.52 -9.40 2.96
N LEU A 61 1.48 -9.82 2.12
CA LEU A 61 1.30 -10.92 1.18
C LEU A 61 0.93 -12.22 1.91
N GLN A 62 1.67 -12.57 2.96
CA GLN A 62 1.37 -13.77 3.76
C GLN A 62 -0.04 -13.72 4.35
N SER A 63 -0.47 -12.58 4.89
CA SER A 63 -1.84 -12.40 5.40
C SER A 63 -2.90 -12.62 4.31
N LEU A 64 -2.68 -12.11 3.09
CA LEU A 64 -3.58 -12.34 1.96
C LEU A 64 -3.63 -13.82 1.56
N LYS A 65 -2.48 -14.50 1.54
CA LYS A 65 -2.38 -15.94 1.27
C LYS A 65 -3.12 -16.76 2.33
N ASP A 66 -2.95 -16.42 3.61
CA ASP A 66 -3.61 -17.11 4.73
C ASP A 66 -5.14 -16.93 4.71
N LYS A 67 -5.62 -15.83 4.10
CA LYS A 67 -7.05 -15.62 3.81
C LYS A 67 -7.55 -16.36 2.56
N GLY A 68 -6.68 -17.11 1.87
CA GLY A 68 -7.03 -17.90 0.70
C GLY A 68 -7.06 -17.11 -0.61
N CYS A 69 -6.40 -15.95 -0.69
CA CYS A 69 -6.33 -15.19 -1.94
C CYS A 69 -5.45 -15.91 -2.97
N ASP A 70 -6.03 -16.23 -4.12
CA ASP A 70 -5.38 -16.84 -5.29
C ASP A 70 -5.00 -15.80 -6.37
N LYS A 71 -5.55 -14.59 -6.27
CA LYS A 71 -5.23 -13.42 -7.08
C LYS A 71 -4.98 -12.20 -6.21
N ILE A 72 -3.88 -11.51 -6.43
CA ILE A 72 -3.48 -10.31 -5.71
C ILE A 72 -3.36 -9.15 -6.69
N ILE A 73 -4.02 -8.04 -6.37
CA ILE A 73 -3.84 -6.76 -7.06
C ILE A 73 -2.96 -5.88 -6.18
N ALA A 74 -1.77 -5.54 -6.67
CA ALA A 74 -0.84 -4.64 -6.02
C ALA A 74 -0.99 -3.23 -6.59
N LEU A 75 -1.44 -2.29 -5.75
CA LEU A 75 -1.54 -0.86 -6.07
C LEU A 75 -0.49 -0.09 -5.26
N PRO A 76 0.62 0.35 -5.88
CA PRO A 76 1.56 1.26 -5.24
C PRO A 76 0.88 2.58 -4.87
N MET A 77 1.19 3.15 -3.70
CA MET A 77 0.64 4.44 -3.27
C MET A 77 1.37 5.65 -3.91
N TYR A 78 2.01 5.42 -5.05
CA TYR A 78 2.72 6.42 -5.86
C TYR A 78 2.05 6.48 -7.24
N PRO A 79 1.35 7.58 -7.57
CA PRO A 79 0.62 7.69 -8.85
C PRO A 79 1.54 7.66 -10.08
N GLN A 80 2.75 8.20 -9.96
CA GLN A 80 3.77 8.22 -11.01
C GLN A 80 4.76 7.08 -10.82
N TYR A 81 5.07 6.39 -11.92
CA TYR A 81 6.10 5.36 -11.94
C TYR A 81 7.49 5.95 -11.65
N SER A 82 8.27 5.22 -10.84
CA SER A 82 9.72 5.43 -10.70
C SER A 82 10.43 4.12 -10.39
N ASN A 83 11.61 3.93 -10.96
CA ASN A 83 12.45 2.75 -10.67
C ASN A 83 12.80 2.64 -9.18
N THR A 84 13.00 3.76 -8.49
CA THR A 84 13.43 3.76 -7.09
C THR A 84 12.30 3.48 -6.09
N THR A 85 11.05 3.49 -6.54
CA THR A 85 9.87 3.29 -5.68
C THR A 85 8.97 2.17 -6.22
N THR A 86 8.43 2.32 -7.42
CA THR A 86 7.48 1.39 -8.03
C THR A 86 8.15 0.07 -8.38
N LEU A 87 9.22 0.11 -9.19
CA LEU A 87 9.96 -1.10 -9.56
C LEU A 87 10.55 -1.77 -8.34
N SER A 88 11.16 -0.98 -7.45
CA SER A 88 11.61 -1.45 -6.14
C SER A 88 10.49 -2.24 -5.44
N THR A 89 9.30 -1.68 -5.27
CA THR A 89 8.16 -2.35 -4.64
C THR A 89 7.80 -3.67 -5.33
N LEU A 90 7.75 -3.69 -6.66
CA LEU A 90 7.52 -4.90 -7.46
C LEU A 90 8.60 -5.96 -7.21
N ASP A 91 9.88 -5.56 -7.15
CA ASP A 91 10.99 -6.48 -6.86
C ASP A 91 10.83 -7.16 -5.49
N GLU A 92 10.34 -6.46 -4.46
CA GLU A 92 10.10 -7.06 -3.14
C GLU A 92 8.92 -8.03 -3.15
N ILE A 93 7.86 -7.70 -3.90
CA ILE A 93 6.71 -8.59 -4.09
C ILE A 93 7.18 -9.87 -4.77
N ASN A 94 7.82 -9.75 -5.94
CA ASN A 94 8.32 -10.91 -6.70
C ASN A 94 9.28 -11.74 -5.86
N LYS A 95 10.26 -11.12 -5.19
CA LYS A 95 11.18 -11.81 -4.30
C LYS A 95 10.45 -12.60 -3.20
N THR A 96 9.33 -12.10 -2.69
CA THR A 96 8.52 -12.83 -1.71
C THR A 96 7.78 -14.00 -2.37
N LEU A 97 7.12 -13.74 -3.49
CA LEU A 97 6.31 -14.74 -4.21
C LEU A 97 7.17 -15.88 -4.78
N ASP A 98 8.41 -15.60 -5.20
CA ASP A 98 9.39 -16.59 -5.67
C ASP A 98 9.73 -17.64 -4.61
N THR A 99 9.48 -17.36 -3.33
CA THR A 99 9.68 -18.32 -2.23
C THR A 99 8.49 -19.26 -2.01
N TRP A 100 7.39 -19.07 -2.74
CA TRP A 100 6.16 -19.84 -2.56
C TRP A 100 5.96 -20.84 -3.69
N ASP A 101 5.74 -22.10 -3.34
CA ASP A 101 5.50 -23.17 -4.34
C ASP A 101 4.23 -22.93 -5.18
N ASN A 102 3.20 -22.35 -4.57
CA ASN A 102 1.92 -21.98 -5.22
C ASN A 102 1.67 -20.49 -5.01
N ALA A 103 2.37 -19.65 -5.77
CA ALA A 103 2.16 -18.21 -5.72
C ALA A 103 0.83 -17.82 -6.38
N PRO A 104 0.08 -16.86 -5.82
CA PRO A 104 -1.13 -16.31 -6.44
C PRO A 104 -0.80 -15.55 -7.74
N GLU A 105 -1.81 -15.40 -8.60
CA GLU A 105 -1.73 -14.50 -9.76
C GLU A 105 -1.49 -13.07 -9.27
N LEU A 106 -0.44 -12.40 -9.75
CA LEU A 106 -0.15 -11.01 -9.44
C LEU A 106 -0.59 -10.10 -10.59
N VAL A 107 -1.45 -9.14 -10.27
CA VAL A 107 -1.72 -7.97 -11.13
C VAL A 107 -1.09 -6.76 -10.45
N PHE A 108 -0.13 -6.14 -11.12
CA PHE A 108 0.56 -4.97 -10.60
C PHE A 108 0.14 -3.71 -11.38
N ILE A 109 -0.19 -2.64 -10.67
CA ILE A 109 -0.55 -1.35 -11.27
C ILE A 109 0.70 -0.47 -11.31
N ASP A 110 1.29 -0.33 -12.50
CA ASP A 110 2.56 0.39 -12.68
C ASP A 110 2.43 1.89 -12.40
N ASP A 111 1.34 2.51 -12.87
CA ASP A 111 1.01 3.91 -12.62
C ASP A 111 -0.49 4.17 -12.77
N TYR A 112 -0.94 5.30 -12.22
CA TYR A 112 -2.33 5.77 -12.33
C TYR A 112 -2.42 7.31 -12.30
N TYR A 113 -1.34 8.01 -12.66
CA TYR A 113 -1.31 9.47 -12.63
C TYR A 113 -2.33 10.13 -13.58
N GLN A 114 -2.79 9.42 -14.61
CA GLN A 114 -3.85 9.87 -15.54
C GLN A 114 -5.25 9.41 -15.14
N ASP A 115 -5.40 8.69 -14.03
CA ASP A 115 -6.72 8.28 -13.56
C ASP A 115 -7.59 9.51 -13.27
N LYS A 116 -8.83 9.48 -13.78
CA LYS A 116 -9.75 10.61 -13.65
C LYS A 116 -10.12 10.86 -12.19
N GLY A 117 -10.26 9.81 -11.38
CA GLY A 117 -10.55 9.93 -9.95
C GLY A 117 -9.39 10.54 -9.18
N TYR A 118 -8.16 10.13 -9.48
CA TYR A 118 -6.96 10.74 -8.92
C TYR A 118 -6.83 12.22 -9.30
N ILE A 119 -6.96 12.56 -10.59
CA ILE A 119 -6.91 13.95 -11.07
C ILE A 119 -7.99 14.80 -10.39
N GLN A 120 -9.22 14.31 -10.30
CA GLN A 120 -10.31 15.03 -9.65
C GLN A 120 -10.04 15.26 -8.16
N SER A 121 -9.45 14.28 -7.47
CA SER A 121 -9.08 14.41 -6.06
C SER A 121 -8.02 15.49 -5.86
N LEU A 122 -7.05 15.61 -6.77
CA LEU A 122 -6.07 16.69 -6.74
C LEU A 122 -6.71 18.06 -6.97
N VAL A 123 -7.57 18.18 -7.99
CA VAL A 123 -8.31 19.42 -8.28
C VAL A 123 -9.07 19.90 -7.04
N ASN A 124 -9.75 18.97 -6.34
CA ASN A 124 -10.50 19.28 -5.13
C ASN A 124 -9.62 19.66 -3.93
N SER A 125 -8.33 19.32 -3.92
CA SER A 125 -7.43 19.62 -2.80
C SER A 125 -6.81 21.02 -2.84
N VAL A 126 -6.86 21.68 -4.00
CA VAL A 126 -6.26 23.00 -4.23
C VAL A 126 -7.30 24.11 -4.45
N THR A 127 -8.58 23.72 -4.47
CA THR A 127 -9.73 24.63 -4.62
C THR A 127 -10.44 24.74 -3.29
#